data_AF-A0ABD2ZSH8-F1
#
_entry.id   AF-A0ABD2ZSH8-F1
#
_cell.length_a   1.000
_cell.length_b   1.000
_cell.length_c   1.000
_cell.angle_alpha   90.00
_cell.angle_beta   90.00
_cell.angle_gamma   90.00
#
_symmetry.space_group_name_H-M   'P 1'
#
loop_
_entity.id
_entity.type
_entity.pdbx_description
1 polymer ?
#
loop_
_entity_poly.entity_id
_entity_poly.type
_entity_poly.pdbx_seq_one_letter_code
_entity_poly.pdbx_strand_id
1 'polypeptide(L)'
;MFSDWDKVWPLNYNRKLSLAEVDEEKLNIVVLEDYKKQKWSEKKIVISLEFMRKYPYMRNTYHFQIDDNWLYILGHDRQHLLGYDITAEMLEIIHSVPSGKELSYVLYPSLVHLQGNEE
;
A
#
# COMPACT_ATOMS: atom_id res chain seq x y z
N MET A 1 -8.81 -5.41 14.91
CA MET A 1 -9.74 -5.32 13.75
C MET A 1 -9.90 -3.85 13.38
N PHE A 2 -10.22 -3.54 12.12
CA PHE A 2 -10.41 -2.15 11.66
C PHE A 2 -11.69 -1.54 12.25
N SER A 3 -11.66 -0.24 12.58
CA SER A 3 -12.78 0.47 13.19
C SER A 3 -13.77 1.00 12.17
N ASP A 4 -13.30 1.30 10.96
CA ASP A 4 -14.08 1.89 9.87
C ASP A 4 -13.76 1.19 8.55
N TRP A 5 -14.63 0.29 8.13
CA TRP A 5 -14.43 -0.53 6.91
C TRP A 5 -14.52 0.28 5.62
N ASP A 6 -15.15 1.46 5.63
CA ASP A 6 -15.23 2.33 4.44
C ASP A 6 -13.86 2.97 4.11
N LYS A 7 -12.95 2.96 5.08
CA LYS A 7 -11.56 3.42 4.93
C LYS A 7 -10.56 2.30 4.66
N VAL A 8 -11.03 1.05 4.55
CA VAL A 8 -10.14 -0.10 4.32
C VAL A 8 -10.04 -0.38 2.83
N TRP A 9 -8.82 -0.56 2.33
CA TRP A 9 -8.57 -0.97 0.94
C TRP A 9 -7.61 -2.16 0.86
N PRO A 10 -7.68 -2.94 -0.23
CA PRO A 10 -6.70 -4.00 -0.49
C PRO A 10 -5.32 -3.40 -0.78
N LEU A 11 -4.30 -4.01 -0.19
CA LEU A 11 -2.89 -3.66 -0.38
C LEU A 11 -2.12 -4.93 -0.73
N ASN A 12 -1.16 -4.83 -1.66
CA ASN A 12 -0.16 -5.88 -1.85
C ASN A 12 0.99 -5.67 -0.85
N TYR A 13 1.14 -6.57 0.13
CA TYR A 13 2.26 -6.54 1.09
C TYR A 13 3.17 -7.73 0.83
N ASN A 14 4.35 -7.50 0.26
CA ASN A 14 5.33 -8.56 -0.05
C ASN A 14 4.69 -9.76 -0.75
N ARG A 15 3.88 -9.48 -1.79
CA ARG A 15 3.13 -10.46 -2.60
C ARG A 15 2.00 -11.19 -1.87
N LYS A 16 1.59 -10.71 -0.70
CA LYS A 16 0.44 -11.22 0.04
C LYS A 16 -0.73 -10.25 -0.02
N LEU A 17 -1.93 -10.79 -0.20
CA LEU A 17 -3.16 -10.03 -0.05
C LEU A 17 -3.23 -9.50 1.38
N SER A 18 -3.41 -8.18 1.49
CA SER A 18 -3.52 -7.51 2.77
C SER A 18 -4.64 -6.48 2.71
N LEU A 19 -5.11 -6.10 3.88
CA LEU A 19 -6.03 -4.98 4.07
C LEU A 19 -5.28 -3.86 4.79
N ALA A 20 -5.50 -2.64 4.34
CA ALA A 20 -4.85 -1.47 4.90
C ALA A 20 -5.86 -0.36 5.20
N GLU A 21 -5.60 0.39 6.27
CA GLU A 21 -6.24 1.68 6.57
C GLU A 21 -5.13 2.68 6.90
N VAL A 22 -5.33 3.94 6.54
CA VAL A 22 -4.56 5.04 7.12
C VAL A 22 -5.40 5.69 8.20
N ASP A 23 -4.88 5.68 9.41
CA ASP A 23 -5.45 6.38 10.55
C ASP A 23 -4.44 7.41 11.05
N GLU A 24 -4.84 8.67 11.00
CA GLU A 24 -3.97 9.84 11.19
C GLU A 24 -2.73 9.78 10.27
N GLU A 25 -1.61 9.29 10.81
CA GLU A 25 -0.31 9.21 10.14
C GLU A 25 0.29 7.82 10.28
N LYS A 26 -0.58 6.81 10.39
CA LYS A 26 -0.18 5.41 10.51
C LYS A 26 -0.89 4.60 9.45
N LEU A 27 -0.10 3.93 8.63
CA LEU A 27 -0.59 2.87 7.76
C LEU A 27 -0.66 1.58 8.57
N ASN A 28 -1.88 1.16 8.87
CA ASN A 28 -2.17 -0.07 9.59
C ASN A 28 -2.51 -1.17 8.59
N ILE A 29 -1.81 -2.31 8.67
CA ILE A 29 -1.92 -3.40 7.71
C ILE A 29 -2.23 -4.71 8.44
N VAL A 30 -3.17 -5.47 7.89
CA VAL A 30 -3.44 -6.86 8.30
C VAL A 30 -3.22 -7.74 7.08
N VAL A 31 -2.36 -8.75 7.23
CA VAL A 31 -1.93 -9.62 6.13
C VAL A 31 -2.75 -10.91 6.17
N LEU A 32 -3.20 -11.39 5.02
CA LEU A 32 -3.78 -12.72 4.92
C LEU A 32 -2.64 -13.75 4.90
N GLU A 33 -2.40 -14.42 6.03
CA GLU A 33 -1.29 -15.35 6.22
C GLU A 33 -1.55 -16.71 5.56
N ASP A 34 -2.78 -17.20 5.67
CA ASP A 34 -3.22 -18.46 5.09
C ASP A 34 -4.57 -18.26 4.40
N TYR A 35 -4.53 -18.18 3.07
CA TYR A 35 -5.73 -18.00 2.27
C TYR A 35 -6.71 -19.17 2.41
N LYS A 36 -6.22 -20.42 2.39
CA LYS A 36 -7.06 -21.63 2.46
C LYS A 36 -7.84 -21.68 3.77
N LYS A 37 -7.24 -21.20 4.87
CA LYS A 37 -7.88 -21.12 6.19
C LYS A 37 -8.54 -19.77 6.49
N GLN A 38 -8.51 -18.82 5.55
CA GLN A 38 -8.93 -17.44 5.74
C GLN A 38 -8.32 -16.80 7.01
N LYS A 39 -7.06 -17.16 7.31
CA LYS A 39 -6.37 -16.72 8.53
C LYS A 39 -5.64 -15.41 8.28
N TRP A 40 -6.12 -14.36 8.93
CA TRP A 40 -5.47 -13.05 8.97
C TRP A 40 -4.42 -12.97 10.09
N SER A 41 -3.45 -12.10 9.92
CA SER A 41 -2.42 -11.84 10.94
C SER A 41 -3.07 -11.34 12.23
N GLU A 42 -2.65 -11.89 13.37
CA GLU A 42 -3.18 -11.47 14.68
C GLU A 42 -2.70 -10.06 15.06
N LYS A 43 -1.49 -9.71 14.60
CA LYS A 43 -0.89 -8.40 14.82
C LYS A 43 -1.06 -7.53 13.57
N LYS A 44 -1.40 -6.25 13.79
CA LYS A 44 -1.30 -5.21 12.77
C LYS A 44 0.17 -4.86 12.57
N ILE A 45 0.57 -4.73 11.32
CA ILE A 45 1.81 -4.04 10.96
C ILE A 45 1.47 -2.55 10.93
N VAL A 46 2.31 -1.72 11.55
CA VAL A 46 2.08 -0.29 11.66
C VAL A 46 3.29 0.42 11.08
N ILE A 47 3.07 1.20 10.03
CA ILE A 47 4.11 2.01 9.38
C ILE A 47 3.80 3.48 9.63
N SER A 48 4.81 4.21 10.11
CA SER A 48 4.71 5.66 10.29
C SER A 48 4.69 6.36 8.92
N LEU A 49 3.72 7.26 8.75
CA LEU A 49 3.56 8.14 7.60
C LEU A 49 3.81 9.62 7.99
N GLU A 50 4.60 9.89 9.03
CA GLU A 50 4.89 11.25 9.50
C GLU A 50 5.43 12.17 8.40
N PHE A 51 6.11 11.61 7.39
CA PHE A 51 6.58 12.36 6.22
C PHE A 51 5.43 13.09 5.50
N MET A 52 4.19 12.59 5.55
CA MET A 52 3.03 13.23 4.93
C MET A 52 2.71 14.60 5.53
N ARG A 53 3.14 14.91 6.76
CA ARG A 53 3.05 16.27 7.32
C ARG A 53 3.82 17.29 6.49
N LYS A 54 4.99 16.88 5.97
CA LYS A 54 5.86 17.72 5.15
C LYS A 54 5.34 17.85 3.72
N TYR A 55 4.49 16.92 3.29
CA TYR A 55 3.94 16.87 1.94
C TYR A 55 2.40 16.76 1.95
N PRO A 56 1.67 17.84 2.29
CA PRO A 56 0.21 17.78 2.49
C PRO A 56 -0.57 17.31 1.26
N TYR A 57 -0.04 17.52 0.05
CA TYR A 57 -0.61 17.03 -1.20
C TYR A 57 -0.65 15.50 -1.31
N MET A 58 0.11 14.79 -0.45
CA MET A 58 0.12 13.34 -0.38
C MET A 58 -0.99 12.75 0.50
N ARG A 59 -1.79 13.57 1.20
CA ARG A 59 -2.85 13.08 2.09
C ARG A 59 -3.99 12.37 1.36
N ASN A 60 -4.20 12.69 0.07
CA ASN A 60 -5.20 12.05 -0.78
C ASN A 60 -4.55 11.06 -1.75
N THR A 61 -3.46 10.41 -1.33
CA THR A 61 -2.77 9.43 -2.18
C THR A 61 -3.47 8.09 -2.16
N TYR A 62 -3.27 7.36 -3.24
CA TYR A 62 -3.61 5.97 -3.31
C TYR A 62 -2.37 5.18 -2.87
N HIS A 63 -2.55 4.18 -2.00
CA HIS A 63 -1.45 3.34 -1.49
C HIS A 63 -1.54 1.97 -2.15
N PHE A 64 -0.47 1.53 -2.80
CA PHE A 64 -0.59 0.45 -3.77
C PHE A 64 0.09 -0.84 -3.35
N GLN A 65 1.31 -0.71 -2.86
CA GLN A 65 2.19 -1.85 -2.71
C GLN A 65 3.27 -1.57 -1.69
N ILE A 66 3.56 -2.57 -0.88
CA ILE A 66 4.81 -2.67 -0.14
C ILE A 66 5.57 -3.86 -0.71
N ASP A 67 6.81 -3.63 -1.10
CA ASP A 67 7.75 -4.68 -1.51
C ASP A 67 9.06 -4.46 -0.76
N ASP A 68 9.48 -5.49 -0.02
CA ASP A 68 10.53 -5.45 0.99
C ASP A 68 10.32 -4.28 1.98
N ASN A 69 11.13 -3.22 1.86
CA ASN A 69 11.12 -2.04 2.72
C ASN A 69 10.52 -0.81 2.04
N TRP A 70 10.03 -0.94 0.80
CA TRP A 70 9.54 0.18 0.02
C TRP A 70 8.03 0.22 -0.03
N LEU A 71 7.45 1.30 0.47
CA LEU A 71 6.05 1.67 0.26
C LEU A 71 5.93 2.52 -1.00
N TYR A 72 5.20 2.00 -1.98
CA TYR A 72 4.92 2.69 -3.24
C TYR A 72 3.58 3.42 -3.17
N ILE A 73 3.64 4.72 -3.45
CA ILE A 73 2.53 5.66 -3.30
C ILE A 73 2.39 6.39 -4.63
N LEU A 74 1.23 6.30 -5.27
CA LEU A 74 0.95 7.16 -6.42
C LEU A 74 0.22 8.41 -5.94
N GLY A 75 0.81 9.54 -6.33
CA GLY A 75 0.31 10.88 -6.08
C GLY A 75 -1.14 11.02 -6.51
N HIS A 76 -1.92 11.83 -5.78
CA HIS A 76 -3.28 12.18 -6.21
C HIS A 76 -3.29 12.85 -7.59
N ASP A 77 -2.20 13.53 -7.94
CA ASP A 77 -2.00 14.13 -9.27
C ASP A 77 -1.89 13.11 -10.40
N ARG A 78 -1.77 11.82 -10.07
CA ARG A 78 -1.52 10.70 -10.99
C ARG A 78 -0.30 10.93 -11.89
N GLN A 79 0.61 11.80 -11.51
CA GLN A 79 1.80 12.14 -12.27
C GLN A 79 3.07 11.60 -11.62
N HIS A 80 3.05 11.45 -10.30
CA HIS A 80 4.20 11.04 -9.50
C HIS A 80 4.00 9.66 -8.88
N LEU A 81 4.95 8.76 -9.09
CA LEU A 81 5.14 7.57 -8.26
C LEU A 81 6.24 7.87 -7.25
N LEU A 82 5.90 7.72 -5.98
CA LEU A 82 6.77 7.97 -4.85
C LEU A 82 7.11 6.63 -4.20
N GLY A 83 8.35 6.53 -3.73
CA GLY A 83 8.84 5.41 -2.96
C GLY A 83 9.23 5.91 -1.58
N TYR A 84 8.70 5.28 -0.55
CA TYR A 84 9.07 5.55 0.82
C TYR A 84 9.81 4.34 1.39
N ASP A 85 11.09 4.50 1.71
CA ASP A 85 11.85 3.51 2.47
C ASP A 85 11.38 3.56 3.93
N ILE A 86 10.68 2.51 4.34
CA ILE A 86 10.10 2.36 5.68
C ILE A 86 11.18 2.28 6.76
N THR A 87 12.36 1.73 6.44
CA THR A 87 13.44 1.54 7.41
C THR A 87 14.29 2.79 7.55
N ALA A 88 14.63 3.42 6.43
CA ALA A 88 15.43 4.65 6.40
C ALA A 88 14.59 5.93 6.63
N GLU A 89 13.26 5.81 6.63
CA GLU A 89 12.30 6.92 6.68
C GLU A 89 12.56 7.98 5.59
N MET A 90 12.93 7.50 4.40
CA MET A 90 13.34 8.34 3.28
C MET A 90 12.31 8.29 2.16
N LEU A 91 11.95 9.46 1.63
CA LEU A 91 11.01 9.60 0.52
C LEU A 91 11.75 9.96 -0.77
N GLU A 92 11.49 9.22 -1.83
CA GLU A 92 12.06 9.42 -3.15
C GLU A 92 10.96 9.54 -4.22
N ILE A 93 11.22 10.34 -5.24
CA ILE A 93 10.41 10.33 -6.46
C ILE A 93 10.97 9.23 -7.36
N ILE A 94 10.23 8.13 -7.48
CA ILE A 94 10.62 6.98 -8.30
C ILE A 94 10.33 7.26 -9.78
N HIS A 95 9.22 7.93 -10.07
CA HIS A 95 8.84 8.28 -11.44
C HIS A 95 7.99 9.54 -11.51
N SER A 96 8.20 10.32 -12.58
CA SER A 96 7.35 11.44 -12.99
C SER A 96 7.03 11.32 -14.47
N VAL A 97 5.76 11.45 -14.83
CA VAL A 97 5.36 11.45 -16.25
C VAL A 97 5.44 12.86 -16.86
N PRO A 98 5.66 12.97 -18.18
CA PRO A 98 5.60 14.25 -18.87
C PRO A 98 4.24 14.93 -18.76
N SER A 99 4.22 16.26 -18.90
CA SER A 99 2.99 17.05 -18.91
C SER A 99 1.99 16.51 -19.95
N GLY A 100 0.72 16.43 -19.54
CA GLY A 100 -0.38 15.90 -20.37
C GLY A 100 -0.47 14.36 -20.40
N LYS A 101 0.33 13.66 -19.59
CA LYS A 101 0.20 12.21 -19.37
C LYS A 101 -0.12 11.92 -17.91
N GLU A 102 -0.67 10.75 -17.67
CA GLU A 102 -0.98 10.24 -16.33
C GLU A 102 -0.47 8.80 -16.19
N LEU A 103 -0.06 8.47 -14.97
CA LEU A 103 0.18 7.11 -14.54
C LEU A 103 -1.17 6.39 -14.40
N SER A 104 -1.28 5.29 -15.12
CA SER A 104 -2.33 4.31 -14.94
C SER A 104 -1.70 3.07 -14.32
N TYR A 105 -2.08 2.79 -13.08
CA TYR A 105 -1.69 1.56 -12.43
C TYR A 105 -2.79 0.54 -12.64
N VAL A 106 -2.49 -0.51 -13.40
CA VAL A 106 -3.37 -1.67 -13.49
C VAL A 106 -3.02 -2.55 -12.30
N LEU A 107 -3.85 -2.50 -11.27
CA LEU A 107 -3.85 -3.55 -10.26
C LEU A 107 -4.21 -4.83 -11.02
N TYR A 108 -3.26 -5.75 -11.16
CA TYR A 108 -3.56 -7.13 -11.50
C TYR A 108 -3.70 -7.87 -10.18
N PRO A 109 -4.88 -7.88 -9.53
CA PRO A 109 -5.13 -8.86 -8.49
C PRO A 109 -5.14 -10.21 -9.20
N SER A 110 -3.98 -10.85 -9.33
CA SER A 110 -3.96 -12.15 -9.98
C SER A 110 -4.73 -13.10 -9.06
N LEU A 111 -5.87 -13.57 -9.54
CA LEU A 111 -6.62 -14.70 -8.98
C LEU A 111 -5.77 -15.96 -8.87
N VAL A 112 -4.61 -16.01 -9.54
CA VAL A 112 -3.58 -17.05 -9.38
C VAL A 112 -3.02 -17.11 -7.96
N HIS A 113 -3.06 -16.02 -7.19
CA HIS A 113 -2.71 -16.04 -5.75
C HIS A 113 -3.87 -16.52 -4.85
N LEU A 114 -5.10 -16.64 -5.37
CA LEU A 114 -6.30 -17.11 -4.67
C LEU A 114 -6.61 -18.57 -4.99
N GLN A 115 -6.16 -19.10 -6.11
CA GLN A 115 -6.07 -20.54 -6.32
C GLN A 115 -4.76 -21.00 -5.73
N GLY A 116 -4.77 -21.27 -4.41
CA GLY A 116 -3.59 -21.77 -3.72
C GLY A 116 -3.04 -22.96 -4.48
N ASN A 117 -1.78 -22.86 -4.93
CA ASN A 117 -1.06 -23.91 -5.62
C ASN A 117 -1.44 -25.26 -5.01
N GLU A 118 -2.02 -26.10 -5.85
CA GLU A 118 -2.16 -27.52 -5.61
C GLU A 118 -0.76 -28.12 -5.77
N GLU A 119 0.00 -28.16 -4.67
CA GLU A 119 1.07 -29.13 -4.48
C GLU A 119 1.01 -29.65 -3.04
#